data_AF-A0A3M1C0M8-F1
#
_entry.id   AF-A0A3M1C0M8-F1
#
_cell.length_a   1.000
_cell.length_b   1.000
_cell.length_c   1.000
_cell.angle_alpha   90.00
_cell.angle_beta   90.00
_cell.angle_gamma   90.00
#
_symmetry.space_group_name_H-M   'P 1'
#
loop_
_entity.id
_entity.type
_entity.pdbx_description
1 polymer ?
#
loop_
_entity_poly.entity_id
_entity_poly.type
_entity_poly.pdbx_seq_one_letter_code
_entity_poly.pdbx_strand_id
1 'polypeptide(L)'
;MFNSIQIKNIELLKSAAKQAGITNPLSVNAFLSIIYKESGFIPQTEKSYRNTPNDRIRRIFAATRNLSDDQLNAIKQNDIQFFDLVYLKNPGLGNKYPGDGYKYRGRGYNQITGRANYEYLSKKLGIDLVNNPDLLNQPEIAARAAAIYFIDRFLNNAGKLKYYNAKNINDFKTIDDAVLAFFHANAGWGKSFEAIKADVTGGLAKAMEISKQISTFIKDNPGKSGIFFIALILLGLFVWLIFFK
;
A
#
# COMPACT_ATOMS: atom_id res chain seq x y z
N MET A 1 10.40 -5.81 -18.61
CA MET A 1 11.20 -4.61 -18.27
C MET A 1 10.24 -3.51 -17.84
N PHE A 2 10.54 -2.76 -16.77
CA PHE A 2 9.65 -1.72 -16.27
C PHE A 2 9.60 -0.51 -17.21
N ASN A 3 8.43 0.12 -17.37
CA ASN A 3 8.30 1.34 -18.16
C ASN A 3 8.83 2.58 -17.40
N SER A 4 8.94 3.72 -18.08
CA SER A 4 9.51 4.94 -17.50
C SER A 4 8.78 5.46 -16.26
N ILE A 5 7.44 5.37 -16.23
CA ILE A 5 6.63 5.77 -15.08
C ILE A 5 6.90 4.85 -13.88
N GLN A 6 6.92 3.53 -14.13
CA GLN A 6 7.25 2.55 -13.10
C GLN A 6 8.65 2.77 -12.54
N ILE A 7 9.65 3.04 -13.39
CA ILE A 7 11.03 3.33 -12.96
C ILE A 7 11.06 4.56 -12.06
N LYS A 8 10.38 5.65 -12.44
CA LYS A 8 10.29 6.86 -11.59
C LYS A 8 9.67 6.52 -10.22
N ASN A 9 8.58 5.76 -10.21
CA ASN A 9 7.88 5.40 -8.98
C ASN A 9 8.68 4.44 -8.11
N ILE A 10 9.47 3.53 -8.69
CA ILE A 10 10.40 2.67 -7.96
C ILE A 10 11.42 3.52 -7.18
N GLU A 11 11.97 4.58 -7.79
CA GLU A 11 12.93 5.44 -7.09
C GLU A 11 12.27 6.24 -5.95
N LEU A 12 11.04 6.73 -6.14
CA LEU A 12 10.27 7.36 -5.06
C LEU A 12 10.04 6.38 -3.89
N LEU A 13 9.67 5.14 -4.20
CA LEU A 13 9.43 4.08 -3.21
C LEU A 13 10.71 3.71 -2.45
N LYS A 14 11.84 3.56 -3.15
CA LYS A 14 13.15 3.30 -2.52
C LYS A 14 13.56 4.45 -1.59
N SER A 15 13.39 5.69 -2.03
CA SER A 15 13.68 6.88 -1.24
C SER A 15 12.80 6.94 0.01
N ALA A 16 11.50 6.74 -0.14
CA ALA A 16 10.55 6.69 0.97
C ALA A 16 10.84 5.56 1.96
N ALA A 17 11.16 4.35 1.46
CA ALA A 17 11.55 3.21 2.29
C ALA A 17 12.78 3.55 3.15
N LYS A 18 13.83 4.11 2.54
CA LYS A 18 15.04 4.54 3.26
C LYS A 18 14.73 5.62 4.30
N GLN A 19 13.95 6.63 3.95
CA GLN A 19 13.54 7.71 4.87
C GLN A 19 12.72 7.18 6.05
N ALA A 20 11.91 6.14 5.85
CA ALA A 20 11.15 5.48 6.91
C ALA A 20 11.99 4.47 7.73
N GLY A 21 13.27 4.28 7.41
CA GLY A 21 14.16 3.37 8.11
C GLY A 21 14.18 1.93 7.59
N ILE A 22 13.60 1.66 6.43
CA ILE A 22 13.71 0.37 5.72
C ILE A 22 14.97 0.43 4.85
N THR A 23 16.08 -0.10 5.36
CA THR A 23 17.43 0.09 4.78
C THR A 23 18.09 -1.21 4.31
N ASN A 24 17.66 -2.37 4.80
CA ASN A 24 18.15 -3.66 4.30
C ASN A 24 17.74 -3.84 2.83
N PRO A 25 18.68 -4.16 1.91
CA PRO A 25 18.38 -4.30 0.49
C PRO A 25 17.32 -5.36 0.15
N LEU A 26 17.29 -6.46 0.90
CA LEU A 26 16.28 -7.52 0.73
C LEU A 26 14.89 -7.02 1.16
N SER A 27 14.82 -6.21 2.21
CA SER A 27 13.58 -5.59 2.67
C SER A 27 13.06 -4.53 1.71
N VAL A 28 13.94 -3.72 1.14
CA VAL A 28 13.57 -2.75 0.09
C VAL A 28 13.05 -3.47 -1.14
N ASN A 29 13.69 -4.58 -1.54
CA ASN A 29 13.19 -5.41 -2.64
C ASN A 29 11.82 -6.03 -2.30
N ALA A 30 11.68 -6.68 -1.15
CA ALA A 30 10.42 -7.26 -0.71
C ALA A 30 9.27 -6.23 -0.64
N PHE A 31 9.55 -5.03 -0.12
CA PHE A 31 8.63 -3.90 -0.16
C PHE A 31 8.16 -3.60 -1.58
N LEU A 32 9.10 -3.41 -2.52
CA LEU A 32 8.79 -3.15 -3.93
C LEU A 32 8.00 -4.30 -4.57
N SER A 33 8.32 -5.56 -4.24
CA SER A 33 7.58 -6.73 -4.74
C SER A 33 6.12 -6.71 -4.34
N ILE A 34 5.81 -6.36 -3.08
CA ILE A 34 4.43 -6.24 -2.64
C ILE A 34 3.75 -5.07 -3.35
N ILE A 35 4.40 -3.92 -3.46
CA ILE A 35 3.83 -2.76 -4.17
C ILE A 35 3.53 -3.08 -5.64
N TYR A 36 4.42 -3.78 -6.34
CA TYR A 36 4.16 -4.23 -7.70
C TYR A 36 2.96 -5.16 -7.78
N LYS A 37 2.87 -6.15 -6.87
CA LYS A 37 1.74 -7.08 -6.81
C LYS A 37 0.41 -6.36 -6.59
N GLU A 38 0.39 -5.29 -5.79
CA GLU A 38 -0.85 -4.56 -5.50
C GLU A 38 -1.24 -3.57 -6.61
N SER A 39 -0.27 -2.97 -7.29
CA SER A 39 -0.55 -1.76 -8.08
C SER A 39 0.27 -1.62 -9.36
N GLY A 40 1.21 -2.52 -9.61
CA GLY A 40 2.14 -2.43 -10.75
C GLY A 40 3.03 -1.19 -10.69
N PHE A 41 3.34 -0.70 -9.47
CA PHE A 41 4.00 0.59 -9.22
C PHE A 41 3.22 1.82 -9.70
N ILE A 42 1.89 1.75 -9.80
CA ILE A 42 1.05 2.90 -10.14
C ILE A 42 0.00 3.07 -9.04
N PRO A 43 -0.05 4.20 -8.29
CA PRO A 43 -1.08 4.41 -7.28
C PRO A 43 -2.48 4.28 -7.88
N GLN A 44 -3.39 3.60 -7.19
CA GLN A 44 -4.74 3.36 -7.70
C GLN A 44 -5.80 3.70 -6.66
N THR A 45 -6.92 4.22 -7.14
CA THR A 45 -8.15 4.32 -6.35
C THR A 45 -9.02 3.09 -6.60
N GLU A 46 -9.61 2.58 -5.53
CA GLU A 46 -10.61 1.53 -5.58
C GLU A 46 -11.80 1.98 -6.44
N LYS A 47 -12.13 1.15 -7.43
CA LYS A 47 -13.11 1.46 -8.48
C LYS A 47 -14.52 1.05 -8.09
N SER A 48 -15.51 1.60 -8.79
CA SER A 48 -16.91 1.22 -8.65
C SER A 48 -17.13 -0.29 -8.91
N TYR A 49 -18.05 -0.87 -8.14
CA TYR A 49 -18.48 -2.27 -8.28
C TYR A 49 -19.80 -2.43 -9.04
N ARG A 50 -20.34 -1.35 -9.61
CA ARG A 50 -21.65 -1.32 -10.30
C ARG A 50 -21.87 -2.46 -11.29
N ASN A 51 -20.86 -2.73 -12.11
CA ASN A 51 -20.92 -3.74 -13.18
C ASN A 51 -20.27 -5.07 -12.77
N THR A 52 -19.92 -5.25 -11.49
CA THR A 52 -19.31 -6.50 -11.01
C THR A 52 -20.40 -7.54 -10.73
N PRO A 53 -20.23 -8.80 -11.18
CA PRO A 53 -21.11 -9.91 -10.81
C PRO A 53 -21.22 -10.10 -9.29
N ASN A 54 -22.43 -10.43 -8.81
CA ASN A 54 -22.69 -10.52 -7.36
C ASN A 54 -21.88 -11.65 -6.69
N ASP A 55 -21.66 -12.78 -7.36
CA ASP A 55 -20.82 -13.88 -6.87
C ASP A 55 -19.38 -13.41 -6.60
N ARG A 56 -18.84 -12.55 -7.47
CA ARG A 56 -17.51 -11.95 -7.30
C ARG A 56 -17.50 -10.97 -6.14
N ILE A 57 -18.51 -10.13 -6.00
CA ILE A 57 -18.65 -9.20 -4.86
C ILE A 57 -18.67 -9.96 -3.53
N ARG A 58 -19.47 -11.04 -3.42
CA ARG A 58 -19.59 -11.86 -2.19
C ARG A 58 -18.29 -12.57 -1.79
N ARG A 59 -17.45 -12.92 -2.76
CA ARG A 59 -16.11 -13.45 -2.50
C ARG A 59 -15.19 -12.42 -1.86
N ILE A 60 -15.28 -11.16 -2.29
CA ILE A 60 -14.41 -10.08 -1.83
C ILE A 60 -14.91 -9.50 -0.49
N PHE A 61 -16.21 -9.21 -0.38
CA PHE A 61 -16.78 -8.47 0.73
C PHE A 61 -17.76 -9.32 1.55
N ALA A 62 -17.31 -9.76 2.72
CA ALA A 62 -18.11 -10.59 3.62
C ALA A 62 -19.46 -9.94 4.01
N ALA A 63 -19.50 -8.61 4.15
CA ALA A 63 -20.71 -7.85 4.46
C ALA A 63 -21.86 -8.03 3.45
N THR A 64 -21.56 -8.49 2.23
CA THR A 64 -22.55 -8.66 1.15
C THR A 64 -23.14 -10.07 1.06
N ARG A 65 -22.60 -11.04 1.82
CA ARG A 65 -22.91 -12.47 1.63
C ARG A 65 -24.35 -12.85 1.93
N ASN A 66 -25.02 -12.10 2.81
CA ASN A 66 -26.40 -12.37 3.22
C ASN A 66 -27.44 -11.54 2.44
N LEU A 67 -27.03 -10.72 1.48
CA LEU A 67 -27.97 -9.95 0.65
C LEU A 67 -28.50 -10.78 -0.51
N SER A 68 -29.79 -10.63 -0.82
CA SER A 68 -30.35 -11.16 -2.07
C SER A 68 -29.71 -10.48 -3.29
N ASP A 69 -29.84 -11.09 -4.47
CA ASP A 69 -29.30 -10.50 -5.69
C ASP A 69 -29.95 -9.15 -6.03
N ASP A 70 -31.26 -9.01 -5.82
CA ASP A 70 -31.97 -7.75 -6.05
C ASP A 70 -31.47 -6.64 -5.11
N GLN A 71 -31.29 -6.96 -3.81
CA GLN A 71 -30.76 -6.00 -2.84
C GLN A 71 -29.35 -5.54 -3.22
N LEU A 72 -28.45 -6.48 -3.55
CA LEU A 72 -27.07 -6.15 -3.91
C LEU A 72 -27.00 -5.42 -5.25
N ASN A 73 -27.84 -5.79 -6.22
CA ASN A 73 -27.93 -5.12 -7.51
C ASN A 73 -28.39 -3.67 -7.36
N ALA A 74 -29.36 -3.40 -6.48
CA ALA A 74 -29.80 -2.04 -6.17
C ALA A 74 -28.69 -1.23 -5.48
N ILE A 75 -28.10 -1.76 -4.41
CA ILE A 75 -27.07 -1.05 -3.62
C ILE A 75 -25.84 -0.72 -4.48
N LYS A 76 -25.35 -1.65 -5.31
CA LYS A 76 -24.12 -1.43 -6.09
C LYS A 76 -24.25 -0.39 -7.20
N GLN A 77 -25.46 0.11 -7.50
CA GLN A 77 -25.63 1.23 -8.44
C GLN A 77 -25.13 2.56 -7.87
N ASN A 78 -25.14 2.70 -6.54
CA ASN A 78 -24.67 3.89 -5.84
C ASN A 78 -23.38 3.57 -5.08
N ASP A 79 -22.25 4.12 -5.54
CA ASP A 79 -20.95 3.87 -4.94
C ASP A 79 -20.92 4.24 -3.45
N ILE A 80 -21.57 5.34 -3.04
CA ILE A 80 -21.59 5.74 -1.63
C ILE A 80 -22.26 4.66 -0.78
N GLN A 81 -23.43 4.19 -1.19
CA GLN A 81 -24.14 3.12 -0.47
C GLN A 81 -23.35 1.81 -0.47
N PHE A 82 -22.76 1.45 -1.61
CA PHE A 82 -21.95 0.22 -1.71
C PHE A 82 -20.73 0.26 -0.80
N PHE A 83 -19.96 1.35 -0.83
CA PHE A 83 -18.75 1.46 -0.03
C PHE A 83 -19.04 1.62 1.46
N ASP A 84 -20.13 2.31 1.83
CA ASP A 84 -20.58 2.33 3.22
C ASP A 84 -21.01 0.94 3.70
N LEU A 85 -21.75 0.17 2.88
CA LEU A 85 -22.12 -1.21 3.21
C LEU A 85 -20.88 -2.06 3.55
N VAL A 86 -19.80 -1.96 2.78
CA VAL A 86 -18.62 -2.83 2.95
C VAL A 86 -17.60 -2.31 3.95
N TYR A 87 -17.54 -0.99 4.21
CA TYR A 87 -16.49 -0.38 5.04
C TYR A 87 -16.96 0.38 6.27
N LEU A 88 -18.22 0.83 6.35
CA LEU A 88 -18.64 1.67 7.48
C LEU A 88 -18.65 0.89 8.81
N LYS A 89 -19.09 -0.38 8.78
CA LYS A 89 -19.22 -1.24 9.98
C LYS A 89 -17.94 -2.00 10.35
N ASN A 90 -16.84 -1.80 9.63
CA ASN A 90 -15.60 -2.48 9.94
C ASN A 90 -14.87 -1.76 11.10
N PRO A 91 -14.75 -2.38 12.29
CA PRO A 91 -14.20 -1.71 13.47
C PRO A 91 -12.73 -1.31 13.30
N GLY A 92 -11.99 -1.98 12.41
CA GLY A 92 -10.58 -1.67 12.14
C GLY A 92 -10.36 -0.47 11.21
N LEU A 93 -11.42 0.05 10.55
CA LEU A 93 -11.31 1.16 9.60
C LEU A 93 -11.60 2.52 10.21
N GLY A 94 -12.26 2.55 11.38
CA GLY A 94 -12.60 3.78 12.11
C GLY A 94 -13.53 4.74 11.35
N ASN A 95 -14.24 4.26 10.33
CA ASN A 95 -15.30 5.01 9.66
C ASN A 95 -16.46 5.23 10.63
N LYS A 96 -17.04 6.44 10.63
CA LYS A 96 -18.02 6.87 11.64
C LYS A 96 -19.29 7.43 11.02
N TYR A 97 -19.16 8.14 9.90
CA TYR A 97 -20.26 8.88 9.30
C TYR A 97 -20.69 8.26 7.98
N PRO A 98 -21.99 8.38 7.60
CA PRO A 98 -22.41 8.09 6.24
C PRO A 98 -21.51 8.81 5.22
N GLY A 99 -21.10 8.09 4.19
CA GLY A 99 -20.16 8.53 3.16
C GLY A 99 -18.69 8.24 3.46
N ASP A 100 -18.32 7.88 4.70
CA ASP A 100 -16.93 7.59 5.05
C ASP A 100 -16.38 6.37 4.29
N GLY A 101 -17.21 5.36 4.05
CA GLY A 101 -16.79 4.17 3.32
C GLY A 101 -16.29 4.53 1.92
N TYR A 102 -17.03 5.40 1.23
CA TYR A 102 -16.63 5.90 -0.09
C TYR A 102 -15.47 6.90 -0.01
N LYS A 103 -15.56 7.87 0.91
CA LYS A 103 -14.56 8.93 1.04
C LYS A 103 -13.17 8.36 1.33
N TYR A 104 -13.08 7.35 2.21
CA TYR A 104 -11.85 6.70 2.64
C TYR A 104 -11.67 5.30 2.04
N ARG A 105 -12.23 5.04 0.85
CA ARG A 105 -11.96 3.81 0.08
C ARG A 105 -10.48 3.65 -0.30
N GLY A 106 -10.10 2.47 -0.79
CA GLY A 106 -8.71 2.13 -1.09
C GLY A 106 -8.02 3.14 -2.02
N ARG A 107 -6.85 3.63 -1.62
CA ARG A 107 -5.98 4.50 -2.45
C ARG A 107 -4.50 4.14 -2.33
N GLY A 108 -3.70 4.69 -3.23
CA GLY A 108 -2.25 4.59 -3.19
C GLY A 108 -1.73 3.25 -3.71
N TYR A 109 -0.47 2.97 -3.39
CA TYR A 109 0.24 1.78 -3.90
C TYR A 109 -0.22 0.46 -3.26
N ASN A 110 -0.72 0.49 -2.03
CA ASN A 110 -1.08 -0.70 -1.25
C ASN A 110 -2.53 -0.64 -0.71
N GLN A 111 -3.41 0.11 -1.38
CA GLN A 111 -4.85 0.19 -1.08
C GLN A 111 -5.15 0.56 0.38
N ILE A 112 -4.65 1.72 0.83
CA ILE A 112 -4.96 2.26 2.15
C ILE A 112 -6.46 2.63 2.22
N THR A 113 -7.16 2.05 3.18
CA THR A 113 -8.62 2.18 3.36
C THR A 113 -8.95 2.54 4.80
N GLY A 114 -10.01 3.33 5.01
CA GLY A 114 -10.59 3.63 6.32
C GLY A 114 -10.10 4.93 6.94
N ARG A 115 -11.03 5.72 7.49
CA ARG A 115 -10.79 7.01 8.15
C ARG A 115 -9.62 6.97 9.14
N ALA A 116 -9.52 5.94 9.98
CA ALA A 116 -8.46 5.83 10.97
C ALA A 116 -7.05 5.84 10.32
N ASN A 117 -6.89 5.16 9.18
CA ASN A 117 -5.62 5.16 8.46
C ASN A 117 -5.32 6.52 7.82
N TYR A 118 -6.32 7.20 7.27
CA TYR A 118 -6.16 8.54 6.70
C TYR A 118 -5.81 9.58 7.78
N GLU A 119 -6.47 9.55 8.94
CA GLU A 119 -6.14 10.41 10.09
C GLU A 119 -4.71 10.15 10.59
N TYR A 120 -4.35 8.87 10.75
CA TYR A 120 -3.02 8.47 11.18
C TYR A 120 -1.92 8.95 10.23
N LEU A 121 -2.08 8.66 8.93
CA LEU A 121 -1.11 9.06 7.90
C LEU A 121 -1.07 10.58 7.74
N SER A 122 -2.19 11.28 7.90
CA SER A 122 -2.20 12.74 7.85
C SER A 122 -1.25 13.34 8.88
N LYS A 123 -1.34 12.85 10.12
CA LYS A 123 -0.46 13.26 11.21
C LYS A 123 1.00 12.89 10.96
N LYS A 124 1.27 11.67 10.48
CA LYS A 124 2.64 11.20 10.22
C LYS A 124 3.33 11.93 9.07
N LEU A 125 2.56 12.33 8.05
CA LEU A 125 3.09 12.97 6.85
C LEU A 125 3.09 14.49 6.92
N GLY A 126 2.29 15.09 7.81
CA GLY A 126 2.02 16.53 7.85
C GLY A 126 1.17 17.00 6.67
N ILE A 127 0.30 16.14 6.14
CA ILE A 127 -0.55 16.39 4.96
C ILE A 127 -2.00 16.12 5.35
N ASP A 128 -2.93 17.00 4.98
CA ASP A 128 -4.35 16.80 5.26
C ASP A 128 -5.02 15.82 4.29
N LEU A 129 -4.85 14.52 4.56
CA LEU A 129 -5.51 13.43 3.83
C LEU A 129 -6.96 13.22 4.30
N VAL A 130 -7.35 13.79 5.44
CA VAL A 130 -8.72 13.65 5.98
C VAL A 130 -9.71 14.43 5.12
N ASN A 131 -9.34 15.65 4.73
CA ASN A 131 -10.14 16.49 3.84
C ASN A 131 -9.79 16.29 2.37
N ASN A 132 -8.55 15.90 2.05
CA ASN A 132 -8.09 15.70 0.68
C ASN A 132 -7.60 14.26 0.45
N PRO A 133 -8.47 13.24 0.55
CA PRO A 133 -8.05 11.84 0.49
C PRO A 133 -7.44 11.44 -0.85
N ASP A 134 -7.77 12.13 -1.95
CA ASP A 134 -7.21 11.82 -3.27
C ASP A 134 -5.71 12.15 -3.40
N LEU A 135 -5.14 12.94 -2.48
CA LEU A 135 -3.69 13.15 -2.41
C LEU A 135 -2.91 11.85 -2.21
N LEU A 136 -3.53 10.82 -1.64
CA LEU A 136 -2.95 9.48 -1.49
C LEU A 136 -2.74 8.74 -2.83
N ASN A 137 -3.14 9.32 -3.96
CA ASN A 137 -2.78 8.85 -5.30
C ASN A 137 -1.61 9.61 -5.94
N GLN A 138 -1.11 10.68 -5.32
CA GLN A 138 0.11 11.33 -5.80
C GLN A 138 1.31 10.41 -5.51
N PRO A 139 2.14 10.06 -6.50
CA PRO A 139 3.21 9.06 -6.34
C PRO A 139 4.13 9.30 -5.16
N GLU A 140 4.52 10.55 -4.89
CA GLU A 140 5.42 10.95 -3.81
C GLU A 140 4.77 10.74 -2.43
N ILE A 141 3.51 11.14 -2.27
CA ILE A 141 2.74 10.99 -1.03
C ILE A 141 2.43 9.51 -0.78
N ALA A 142 1.98 8.80 -1.82
CA ALA A 142 1.67 7.38 -1.78
C ALA A 142 2.90 6.55 -1.40
N ALA A 143 4.10 6.90 -1.90
CA ALA A 143 5.33 6.20 -1.57
C ALA A 143 5.68 6.32 -0.08
N ARG A 144 5.60 7.54 0.46
CA ARG A 144 5.83 7.81 1.90
C ARG A 144 4.79 7.10 2.77
N ALA A 145 3.52 7.15 2.39
CA ALA A 145 2.44 6.44 3.09
C ALA A 145 2.66 4.92 3.12
N ALA A 146 3.03 4.32 1.99
CA ALA A 146 3.32 2.89 1.90
C ALA A 146 4.53 2.49 2.77
N ALA A 147 5.61 3.28 2.76
CA ALA A 147 6.77 3.03 3.60
C ALA A 147 6.43 3.07 5.10
N ILE A 148 5.67 4.10 5.54
CA ILE A 148 5.17 4.23 6.92
C ILE A 148 4.31 3.02 7.31
N TYR A 149 3.38 2.64 6.45
CA TYR A 149 2.49 1.48 6.66
C TYR A 149 3.28 0.20 6.98
N PHE A 150 4.36 -0.08 6.23
CA PHE A 150 5.17 -1.27 6.46
C PHE A 150 6.03 -1.16 7.71
N ILE A 151 6.75 -0.04 7.91
CA ILE A 151 7.62 0.08 9.09
C ILE A 151 6.79 -0.05 10.38
N ASP A 152 5.62 0.61 10.47
CA ASP A 152 4.76 0.52 11.66
C ASP A 152 4.23 -0.91 11.88
N ARG A 153 3.86 -1.62 10.80
CA ARG A 153 3.43 -3.02 10.92
C ARG A 153 4.51 -3.94 11.43
N PHE A 154 5.75 -3.73 11.01
CA PHE A 154 6.87 -4.52 11.48
C PHE A 154 7.23 -4.20 12.93
N LEU A 155 7.22 -2.92 13.31
CA LEU A 155 7.46 -2.50 14.69
C LEU A 155 6.39 -3.04 15.66
N ASN A 156 5.13 -2.94 15.27
CA ASN A 156 4.01 -3.39 16.11
C ASN A 156 3.84 -4.91 16.16
N ASN A 157 4.55 -5.67 15.31
CA ASN A 157 4.43 -7.13 15.21
C ASN A 157 5.78 -7.84 15.20
N ALA A 158 6.82 -7.27 15.81
CA ALA A 158 8.18 -7.81 15.80
C ALA A 158 8.26 -9.28 16.24
N GLY A 159 7.40 -9.71 17.18
CA GLY A 159 7.34 -11.12 17.63
C GLY A 159 6.95 -12.13 16.55
N LYS A 160 6.34 -11.69 15.44
CA LYS A 160 6.06 -12.55 14.27
C LYS A 160 7.32 -12.84 13.45
N LEU A 161 8.39 -12.05 13.61
CA LEU A 161 9.60 -12.21 12.79
C LEU A 161 10.41 -13.47 13.08
N LYS A 162 10.13 -14.15 14.22
CA LYS A 162 10.68 -15.47 14.55
C LYS A 162 10.41 -16.54 13.48
N TYR A 163 9.36 -16.36 12.66
CA TYR A 163 9.03 -17.29 11.57
C TYR A 163 9.80 -17.02 10.27
N TYR A 164 10.58 -15.94 10.22
CA TYR A 164 11.25 -15.44 9.00
C TYR A 164 12.75 -15.21 9.21
N ASN A 165 13.36 -15.87 10.20
CA ASN A 165 14.79 -15.78 10.49
C ASN A 165 15.33 -14.34 10.58
N ALA A 166 14.53 -13.42 11.12
CA ALA A 166 14.89 -12.01 11.25
C ALA A 166 14.47 -11.46 12.62
N LYS A 167 15.27 -10.55 13.18
CA LYS A 167 14.95 -9.87 14.44
C LYS A 167 14.15 -8.59 14.24
N ASN A 168 14.28 -7.95 13.08
CA ASN A 168 13.56 -6.72 12.71
C ASN A 168 13.49 -6.60 11.18
N ILE A 169 12.78 -5.57 10.69
CA ILE A 169 12.59 -5.32 9.26
C ILE A 169 13.91 -5.22 8.47
N ASN A 170 15.04 -4.92 9.11
CA ASN A 170 16.34 -4.76 8.46
C ASN A 170 17.30 -5.95 8.68
N ASP A 171 16.83 -7.06 9.24
CA ASP A 171 17.69 -8.20 9.62
C ASP A 171 17.55 -9.43 8.71
N PHE A 172 16.70 -9.36 7.67
CA PHE A 172 16.50 -10.49 6.75
C PHE A 172 17.81 -10.95 6.08
N LYS A 173 17.93 -12.28 5.93
CA LYS A 173 19.10 -12.95 5.32
C LYS A 173 18.84 -13.48 3.92
N THR A 174 17.58 -13.76 3.60
CA THR A 174 17.16 -14.26 2.29
C THR A 174 16.05 -13.38 1.72
N ILE A 175 15.97 -13.30 0.39
CA ILE A 175 14.88 -12.58 -0.27
C ILE A 175 13.54 -13.27 -0.03
N ASP A 176 13.52 -14.60 0.06
CA ASP A 176 12.29 -15.37 0.26
C ASP A 176 11.68 -15.09 1.63
N ASP A 177 12.50 -15.05 2.70
CA ASP A 177 12.03 -14.69 4.04
C ASP A 177 11.50 -13.25 4.07
N ALA A 178 12.20 -12.32 3.43
CA ALA A 178 11.78 -10.93 3.34
C ALA A 178 10.44 -10.79 2.59
N VAL A 179 10.31 -11.37 1.40
CA VAL A 179 9.07 -11.29 0.60
C VAL A 179 7.91 -11.94 1.34
N LEU A 180 8.11 -13.10 1.96
CA LEU A 180 7.06 -13.78 2.71
C LEU A 180 6.61 -12.96 3.94
N ALA A 181 7.55 -12.37 4.67
CA ALA A 181 7.23 -11.51 5.81
C ALA A 181 6.48 -10.23 5.37
N PHE A 182 6.92 -9.55 4.32
CA PHE A 182 6.23 -8.37 3.79
C PHE A 182 4.85 -8.73 3.23
N PHE A 183 4.71 -9.87 2.57
CA PHE A 183 3.42 -10.37 2.11
C PHE A 183 2.45 -10.61 3.29
N HIS A 184 2.95 -11.24 4.36
CA HIS A 184 2.15 -11.46 5.57
C HIS A 184 1.80 -10.15 6.29
N ALA A 185 2.74 -9.19 6.37
CA ALA A 185 2.50 -7.86 6.90
C ALA A 185 1.40 -7.13 6.12
N ASN A 186 1.44 -7.21 4.79
CA ASN A 186 0.44 -6.59 3.93
C ASN A 186 -0.94 -7.23 4.11
N ALA A 187 -0.99 -8.54 4.34
CA ALA A 187 -2.21 -9.26 4.74
C ALA A 187 -2.66 -8.99 6.20
N GLY A 188 -1.92 -8.16 6.95
CA GLY A 188 -2.28 -7.70 8.29
C GLY A 188 -1.88 -8.61 9.44
N TRP A 189 -0.97 -9.57 9.25
CA TRP A 189 -0.45 -10.48 10.30
C TRP A 189 -1.47 -11.42 10.97
N GLY A 190 -2.73 -11.40 10.53
CA GLY A 190 -3.83 -12.17 11.13
C GLY A 190 -3.85 -13.64 10.76
N LYS A 191 -3.16 -14.04 9.68
CA LYS A 191 -3.06 -15.45 9.27
C LYS A 191 -1.96 -16.18 10.06
N SER A 192 -2.05 -17.50 10.16
CA SER A 192 -0.91 -18.29 10.65
C SER A 192 0.21 -18.29 9.61
N PHE A 193 1.42 -18.69 10.03
CA PHE A 193 2.56 -18.83 9.12
C PHE A 193 2.28 -19.88 8.02
N GLU A 194 1.64 -20.98 8.38
CA GLU A 194 1.26 -22.06 7.47
C GLU A 194 0.20 -21.59 6.48
N ALA A 195 -0.82 -20.86 6.97
CA ALA A 195 -1.90 -20.35 6.15
C ALA A 195 -1.43 -19.27 5.15
N ILE A 196 -0.47 -18.43 5.53
CA ILE A 196 0.11 -17.45 4.60
C ILE A 196 1.03 -18.13 3.57
N LYS A 197 1.81 -19.14 3.99
CA LYS A 197 2.72 -19.90 3.11
C LYS A 197 1.97 -20.77 2.10
N ALA A 198 0.79 -21.27 2.45
CA ALA A 198 -0.06 -22.04 1.54
C ALA A 198 -0.49 -21.27 0.28
N ASP A 199 -0.41 -19.93 0.30
CA ASP A 199 -0.66 -19.04 -0.85
C ASP A 199 -1.88 -19.41 -1.70
N VAL A 200 -3.02 -19.62 -1.05
CA VAL A 200 -4.28 -20.03 -1.71
C VAL A 200 -4.71 -19.08 -2.84
N THR A 201 -4.20 -17.85 -2.83
CA THR A 201 -4.49 -16.81 -3.85
C THR A 201 -3.49 -16.75 -4.99
N GLY A 202 -2.34 -17.43 -4.90
CA GLY A 202 -1.20 -17.28 -5.81
C GLY A 202 -0.50 -15.92 -5.75
N GLY A 203 -0.75 -15.15 -4.69
CA GLY A 203 -0.26 -13.78 -4.52
C GLY A 203 1.18 -13.75 -4.05
N LEU A 204 1.56 -14.66 -3.17
CA LEU A 204 2.94 -14.81 -2.70
C LEU A 204 3.84 -15.25 -3.86
N ALA A 205 3.41 -16.25 -4.65
CA ALA A 205 4.17 -16.72 -5.81
C ALA A 205 4.47 -15.58 -6.80
N LYS A 206 3.48 -14.71 -7.06
CA LYS A 206 3.68 -13.50 -7.89
C LYS A 206 4.69 -12.53 -7.27
N ALA A 207 4.63 -12.32 -5.96
CA ALA A 207 5.57 -11.46 -5.24
C ALA A 207 7.01 -12.02 -5.25
N MET A 208 7.16 -13.35 -5.15
CA MET A 208 8.45 -14.04 -5.26
C MET A 208 9.01 -13.93 -6.68
N GLU A 209 8.18 -14.07 -7.70
CA GLU A 209 8.66 -13.98 -9.08
C GLU A 209 9.11 -12.57 -9.45
N ILE A 210 8.35 -11.55 -9.04
CA ILE A 210 8.76 -10.17 -9.30
C ILE A 210 10.00 -9.76 -8.49
N SER A 211 10.26 -10.35 -7.31
CA SER A 211 11.45 -10.01 -6.52
C SER A 211 12.76 -10.32 -7.25
N LYS A 212 12.77 -11.36 -8.07
CA LYS A 212 13.90 -11.71 -8.95
C LYS A 212 14.11 -10.64 -10.01
N GLN A 213 13.04 -10.21 -10.68
CA GLN A 213 13.11 -9.15 -11.69
C GLN A 213 13.56 -7.82 -11.09
N ILE A 214 13.07 -7.48 -9.88
CA ILE A 214 13.50 -6.29 -9.13
C ILE A 214 14.97 -6.40 -8.74
N SER A 215 15.45 -7.58 -8.32
CA SER A 215 16.87 -7.79 -8.00
C SER A 215 17.77 -7.48 -9.19
N THR A 216 17.42 -8.02 -10.36
CA THR A 216 18.12 -7.74 -11.63
C THR A 216 18.07 -6.25 -11.96
N PHE A 217 16.89 -5.63 -11.89
CA PHE A 217 16.72 -4.21 -12.18
C PHE A 217 17.59 -3.32 -11.27
N ILE A 218 17.64 -3.60 -9.96
CA ILE A 218 18.45 -2.84 -9.01
C ILE A 218 19.95 -3.03 -9.31
N LYS A 219 20.39 -4.26 -9.59
CA LYS A 219 21.77 -4.58 -9.93
C LYS A 219 22.23 -3.84 -11.19
N ASP A 220 21.37 -3.74 -12.18
CA ASP A 220 21.68 -3.09 -13.46
C ASP A 220 21.58 -1.54 -13.39
N ASN A 221 21.01 -0.99 -12.31
CA ASN A 221 20.81 0.46 -12.14
C ASN A 221 21.31 0.98 -10.76
N PRO A 222 22.60 0.79 -10.40
CA PRO A 222 23.10 1.11 -9.06
C PRO A 222 23.15 2.63 -8.74
N GLY A 223 23.12 3.51 -9.76
CA GLY A 223 23.40 4.95 -9.63
C GLY A 223 22.32 5.95 -10.06
N LYS A 224 21.14 5.52 -10.54
CA LYS A 224 20.06 6.46 -10.94
C LYS A 224 19.19 6.96 -9.79
N SER A 225 19.45 6.47 -8.58
CA SER A 225 18.77 6.83 -7.33
C SER A 225 19.11 8.23 -6.79
N GLY A 226 20.09 8.94 -7.37
CA GLY A 226 20.58 10.22 -6.85
C GLY A 226 20.29 11.48 -7.69
N ILE A 227 19.94 11.35 -8.98
CA ILE A 227 19.98 12.51 -9.89
C ILE A 227 18.63 13.25 -10.00
N PHE A 228 17.50 12.59 -9.72
CA PHE A 228 16.18 13.23 -9.85
C PHE A 228 15.78 14.13 -8.67
N PHE A 229 16.49 14.09 -7.52
CA PHE A 229 16.07 14.81 -6.31
C PHE A 229 16.71 16.20 -6.14
N ILE A 230 17.79 16.52 -6.84
CA ILE A 230 18.46 17.82 -6.71
C ILE A 230 17.64 18.95 -7.38
N ALA A 231 16.81 18.64 -8.39
CA ALA A 231 16.03 19.66 -9.08
C ALA A 231 14.81 20.18 -8.29
N LEU A 232 14.26 19.42 -7.34
CA LEU A 232 13.04 19.80 -6.61
C LEU A 232 13.29 20.56 -5.30
N ILE A 233 14.46 20.39 -4.68
CA ILE A 233 14.84 21.18 -3.49
C ILE A 233 15.14 22.64 -3.90
N LEU A 234 15.65 22.87 -5.11
CA LEU A 234 15.91 24.22 -5.62
C LEU A 234 14.63 25.00 -5.97
N LEU A 235 13.53 24.33 -6.38
CA LEU A 235 12.25 25.01 -6.60
C LEU A 235 11.49 25.33 -5.31
N GLY A 236 11.63 24.51 -4.26
CA GLY A 236 11.00 24.77 -2.96
C GLY A 236 11.62 25.96 -2.21
N LEU A 237 12.92 26.20 -2.38
CA LEU A 237 13.61 27.36 -1.80
C LEU A 237 13.33 28.67 -2.55
N PHE A 238 12.98 28.60 -3.85
CA PHE A 238 12.71 29.81 -4.65
C PHE A 238 11.36 30.45 -4.33
N VAL A 239 10.35 29.67 -3.91
CA VAL A 239 9.04 30.20 -3.50
C VAL A 239 9.11 30.90 -2.13
N TRP A 240 10.06 30.54 -1.27
CA TRP A 240 10.20 31.17 0.05
C TRP A 240 10.82 32.58 0.01
N LEU A 241 11.59 32.90 -1.04
CA LEU A 241 12.28 34.19 -1.20
C LEU A 241 11.45 35.30 -1.89
N ILE A 242 10.26 34.98 -2.42
CA ILE A 242 9.44 35.96 -3.17
C ILE A 242 8.35 36.61 -2.29
N PHE A 243 8.06 36.08 -1.10
CA PHE A 243 6.99 36.59 -0.22
C PHE A 243 7.45 37.50 0.94
N PHE A 244 8.73 37.84 1.02
CA PHE A 244 9.23 38.87 1.95
C PHE A 244 10.12 39.87 1.23
N LYS A 245 9.49 40.91 0.67
CA LYS A 245 10.07 42.24 0.42
C LYS A 245 8.99 43.29 0.56
#